data_AF-A0A5B0TZR5-F1
#
_entry.id   AF-A0A5B0TZR5-F1
#
_cell.length_a   1.000
_cell.length_b   1.000
_cell.length_c   1.000
_cell.angle_alpha   90.00
_cell.angle_beta   90.00
_cell.angle_gamma   90.00
#
_symmetry.space_group_name_H-M   'P 1'
#
loop_
_entity.id
_entity.type
_entity.pdbx_description
1 polymer ?
#
loop_
_entity_poly.entity_id
_entity_poly.type
_entity_poly.pdbx_seq_one_letter_code
_entity_poly.pdbx_strand_id
1 'polypeptide(L)'
;MNPSNQFILDLGQEHITIQRRYEALGAFNDFLIAVWFLIGSFFFLNDSLIESGTWLFIAGSAQLLIKPVLKLISLVHVSRVFHSNKTP
;
A
#
# COMPACT_ATOMS: atom_id res chain seq x y z
N MET A 1 16.08 17.83 -28.60
CA MET A 1 15.90 17.11 -27.33
C MET A 1 15.23 18.07 -26.35
N ASN A 2 14.00 17.79 -25.95
CA ASN A 2 13.17 18.70 -25.14
C ASN A 2 13.47 18.50 -23.64
N PRO A 3 13.93 19.52 -22.88
CA PRO A 3 14.35 19.38 -21.48
C PRO A 3 13.21 19.17 -20.46
N SER A 4 11.95 19.14 -20.89
CA SER A 4 10.78 19.03 -20.00
C SER A 4 10.55 17.65 -19.38
N ASN A 5 11.34 16.62 -19.73
CA ASN A 5 11.17 15.26 -19.20
C ASN A 5 12.09 14.93 -18.01
N GLN A 6 12.94 15.87 -17.58
CA GLN A 6 13.84 15.67 -16.42
C GLN A 6 13.21 16.16 -15.11
N PHE A 7 12.35 17.18 -15.15
CA PHE A 7 11.72 17.74 -13.94
C PHE A 7 10.67 16.82 -13.28
N ILE A 8 10.09 15.86 -14.01
CA ILE A 8 9.15 14.88 -13.42
C ILE A 8 9.90 13.77 -12.67
N LEU A 9 11.18 13.52 -13.00
CA LEU A 9 12.03 12.56 -12.29
C LEU A 9 12.66 13.17 -11.02
N ASP A 10 12.79 14.51 -10.97
CA ASP A 10 13.49 15.20 -9.88
C ASP A 10 12.56 15.70 -8.75
N LEU A 11 11.27 15.95 -9.04
CA LEU A 11 10.25 16.09 -7.98
C LEU A 11 10.02 14.80 -7.18
N GLY A 12 10.53 13.67 -7.70
CA GLY A 12 10.57 12.40 -6.99
C GLY A 12 11.62 12.39 -5.88
N GLN A 13 12.80 12.99 -6.07
CA GLN A 13 14.02 12.77 -5.26
C GLN A 13 13.92 13.29 -3.82
N GLU A 14 13.25 14.42 -3.56
CA GLU A 14 13.02 14.87 -2.17
C GLU A 14 11.83 14.16 -1.49
N HIS A 15 10.87 13.64 -2.26
CA HIS A 15 9.81 12.79 -1.73
C HIS A 15 10.24 11.32 -1.55
N ILE A 16 11.35 10.89 -2.20
CA ILE A 16 11.84 9.50 -2.18
C ILE A 16 12.15 9.02 -0.75
N THR A 17 12.56 9.89 0.17
CA THR A 17 12.85 9.45 1.55
C THR A 17 11.57 9.08 2.30
N ILE A 18 10.49 9.84 2.10
CA ILE A 18 9.18 9.55 2.69
C ILE A 18 8.58 8.33 2.00
N GLN A 19 8.57 8.32 0.67
CA GLN A 19 8.05 7.21 -0.13
C GLN A 19 8.73 5.88 0.18
N ARG A 20 10.07 5.83 0.28
CA ARG A 20 10.80 4.59 0.64
C ARG A 20 10.44 4.08 2.02
N ARG A 21 10.19 4.97 2.99
CA ARG A 21 9.72 4.57 4.32
C ARG A 21 8.30 4.03 4.28
N TYR A 22 7.39 4.68 3.56
CA TYR A 22 6.03 4.18 3.35
C TYR A 22 6.00 2.86 2.56
N GLU A 23 6.91 2.69 1.60
CA GLU A 23 7.07 1.46 0.82
C GLU A 23 7.63 0.32 1.69
N ALA A 24 8.61 0.60 2.55
CA ALA A 24 9.11 -0.36 3.54
C ALA A 24 8.05 -0.72 4.59
N LEU A 25 7.29 0.26 5.09
CA LEU A 25 6.15 0.02 6.00
C LEU A 25 5.04 -0.78 5.30
N GLY A 26 4.79 -0.52 4.02
CA GLY A 26 3.85 -1.28 3.20
C GLY A 26 4.31 -2.71 2.98
N ALA A 27 5.58 -2.94 2.68
CA ALA A 27 6.17 -4.27 2.55
C ALA A 27 6.14 -5.03 3.88
N PHE A 28 6.38 -4.34 5.00
CA PHE A 28 6.27 -4.91 6.34
C PHE A 28 4.82 -5.28 6.68
N ASN A 29 3.85 -4.44 6.34
CA ASN A 29 2.43 -4.74 6.48
C ASN A 29 2.03 -5.97 5.64
N ASP A 30 2.49 -6.06 4.38
CA ASP A 30 2.25 -7.23 3.53
C ASP A 30 2.86 -8.51 4.12
N PHE A 31 4.05 -8.41 4.71
CA PHE A 31 4.67 -9.52 5.45
C PHE A 31 3.82 -9.94 6.66
N LEU A 32 3.36 -8.98 7.47
CA LEU A 32 2.48 -9.27 8.60
C LEU A 32 1.18 -9.95 8.15
N ILE A 33 0.56 -9.46 7.07
CA ILE A 33 -0.62 -10.07 6.46
C ILE A 33 -0.35 -11.53 6.10
N ALA A 34 0.77 -11.81 5.42
CA ALA A 34 1.14 -13.18 5.06
C ALA A 34 1.31 -14.08 6.30
N VAL A 35 1.93 -13.55 7.37
CA VAL A 35 2.09 -14.27 8.64
C VAL A 35 0.73 -14.54 9.29
N TRP A 36 -0.16 -13.55 9.36
CA TRP A 36 -1.50 -13.73 9.95
C TRP A 36 -2.34 -14.73 9.17
N PHE A 37 -2.33 -14.69 7.84
CA PHE A 37 -3.02 -15.69 7.02
C PHE A 37 -2.44 -17.09 7.17
N LEU A 38 -1.11 -17.20 7.28
CA LEU A 38 -0.45 -18.49 7.49
C LEU A 38 -0.79 -19.07 8.86
N ILE A 39 -0.74 -18.27 9.93
CA ILE A 39 -1.13 -18.73 11.28
C ILE A 39 -2.62 -19.06 11.32
N GLY A 40 -3.46 -18.20 10.72
CA GLY A 40 -4.89 -18.41 10.64
C GLY A 40 -5.24 -19.71 9.93
N SER A 41 -4.53 -20.07 8.86
CA SER A 41 -4.77 -21.34 8.16
C SER A 41 -4.49 -22.56 9.03
N PHE A 42 -3.48 -22.51 9.90
CA PHE A 42 -3.25 -23.55 10.91
C PHE A 42 -4.37 -23.59 11.96
N PHE A 43 -4.91 -22.44 12.37
CA PHE A 43 -6.00 -22.38 13.35
C PHE A 43 -7.30 -22.96 12.79
N PHE A 44 -7.55 -22.82 11.48
CA PHE A 44 -8.70 -23.44 10.81
C PHE A 44 -8.64 -24.97 10.73
N LEU A 45 -7.50 -25.61 11.05
CA LEU A 45 -7.38 -27.06 11.10
C LEU A 45 -7.94 -27.68 12.39
N ASN A 46 -8.32 -26.87 13.38
CA ASN A 46 -8.83 -27.34 14.66
C ASN A 46 -10.07 -26.55 15.07
N ASP A 47 -11.19 -27.23 15.30
CA ASP A 47 -12.48 -26.62 15.64
C ASP A 47 -12.42 -25.66 16.84
N SER A 48 -11.54 -25.93 17.82
CA SER A 48 -11.41 -25.05 19.00
C SER A 48 -10.63 -23.75 18.74
N LEU A 49 -9.88 -23.66 17.64
CA LEU A 49 -9.11 -22.48 17.26
C LEU A 49 -9.76 -21.65 16.13
N ILE A 50 -10.87 -22.12 15.56
CA ILE A 50 -11.56 -21.45 14.44
C ILE A 50 -11.96 -20.01 14.80
N GLU A 51 -12.47 -19.76 16.01
CA GLU A 51 -12.85 -18.41 16.42
C GLU A 51 -11.64 -17.45 16.42
N SER A 52 -10.54 -17.88 17.04
CA SER A 52 -9.27 -17.14 17.05
C SER A 52 -8.71 -16.93 15.64
N GLY A 53 -8.80 -17.95 14.78
CA GLY A 53 -8.36 -17.89 13.39
C GLY A 53 -9.19 -16.91 12.55
N THR A 54 -10.49 -16.84 12.82
CA THR A 54 -11.43 -15.93 12.16
C THR A 54 -11.09 -14.46 12.47
N TRP A 55 -10.80 -14.14 13.74
CA TRP A 55 -10.36 -12.80 14.12
C TRP A 55 -9.04 -12.41 13.46
N LEU A 56 -8.09 -13.35 13.37
CA LEU A 56 -6.81 -13.15 12.66
C LEU A 56 -7.02 -12.86 11.18
N PHE A 57 -7.97 -13.56 10.56
CA PHE A 57 -8.34 -13.40 9.17
C PHE A 57 -8.99 -12.03 8.92
N ILE A 58 -9.87 -11.58 9.81
CA ILE A 58 -10.49 -10.25 9.76
C ILE A 58 -9.42 -9.16 9.88
N ALA A 59 -8.51 -9.29 10.86
CA ALA A 59 -7.42 -8.33 11.05
C ALA A 59 -6.49 -8.26 9.82
N GLY A 60 -6.04 -9.41 9.31
CA GLY A 60 -5.22 -9.49 8.10
C GLY A 60 -5.94 -8.93 6.86
N SER A 61 -7.25 -9.15 6.75
CA SER A 61 -8.06 -8.60 5.65
C SER A 61 -8.20 -7.07 5.73
N ALA A 62 -8.35 -6.52 6.94
CA ALA A 62 -8.35 -5.06 7.12
C ALA A 62 -6.99 -4.45 6.76
N GLN A 63 -5.90 -5.11 7.12
CA GLN A 63 -4.54 -4.68 6.78
C GLN A 63 -4.28 -4.68 5.27
N LEU A 64 -4.89 -5.59 4.50
CA LEU A 64 -4.78 -5.63 3.03
C LEU A 64 -5.27 -4.35 2.36
N LEU A 65 -6.18 -3.60 2.99
CA LEU A 65 -6.75 -2.37 2.40
C LEU A 65 -5.78 -1.19 2.43
N ILE A 66 -4.77 -1.20 3.31
CA ILE A 66 -3.87 -0.06 3.52
C ILE A 66 -3.10 0.30 2.22
N LYS A 67 -2.52 -0.71 1.57
CA LYS A 67 -1.70 -0.54 0.35
C LYS A 67 -2.50 -0.02 -0.86
N PRO A 68 -3.67 -0.60 -1.23
CA PRO A 68 -4.50 -0.08 -2.31
C PRO A 68 -5.10 1.30 -1.99
N VAL A 69 -5.44 1.60 -0.73
CA VAL A 69 -5.93 2.94 -0.34
C VAL A 69 -4.86 4.01 -0.54
N LEU A 70 -3.61 3.76 -0.10
CA LEU A 70 -2.50 4.67 -0.35
C LEU A 70 -2.25 4.89 -1.85
N LYS A 71 -2.31 3.81 -2.64
CA LYS A 71 -2.16 3.89 -4.11
C LYS A 71 -3.31 4.66 -4.75
N LEU A 72 -4.54 4.49 -4.28
CA LEU A 72 -5.72 5.19 -4.78
C LEU A 72 -5.64 6.69 -4.50
N ILE A 73 -5.24 7.08 -3.28
CA ILE A 73 -5.03 8.49 -2.91
C ILE A 73 -3.95 9.12 -3.80
N SER A 74 -2.84 8.41 -4.01
CA SER A 74 -1.77 8.87 -4.90
C SER A 74 -2.27 9.09 -6.33
N LEU A 75 -3.03 8.14 -6.89
CA LEU A 75 -3.60 8.27 -8.23
C LEU A 75 -4.58 9.45 -8.35
N VAL A 76 -5.46 9.64 -7.36
CA VAL A 76 -6.43 10.75 -7.34
C VAL A 76 -5.74 12.10 -7.18
N HIS A 77 -4.71 12.18 -6.32
CA HIS A 77 -3.94 13.41 -6.11
C HIS A 77 -3.15 13.79 -7.37
N VAL A 78 -2.44 12.85 -7.98
CA VAL A 78 -1.67 13.06 -9.22
C VAL A 78 -2.59 13.48 -10.37
N SER A 79 -3.79 12.88 -10.47
CA SER A 79 -4.77 13.23 -11.51
C SER A 79 -5.28 14.67 -11.42
N ARG A 80 -5.42 15.22 -10.20
CA ARG A 80 -5.81 16.63 -10.01
C ARG A 80 -4.71 17.61 -10.40
N VAL A 81 -3.45 17.30 -10.08
CA VAL A 81 -2.32 18.17 -10.43
C VAL A 81 -2.09 18.21 -11.95
N PHE A 82 -2.31 17.09 -12.64
CA PHE A 82 -2.12 17.01 -14.10
C PHE A 82 -3.19 17.77 -14.92
N HIS A 83 -4.39 18.01 -14.37
CA HIS A 83 -5.44 18.77 -15.06
C HIS A 83 -5.25 20.29 -15.00
N SER A 84 -4.32 20.82 -14.19
CA SER A 84 -4.09 22.26 -14.09
C SER A 84 -3.11 22.84 -15.13
N ASN A 85 -2.53 22.01 -16.01
CA ASN A 85 -1.53 22.43 -17.00
C ASN A 85 -2.00 22.33 -18.47
N LYS A 86 -3.32 22.31 -18.70
CA LYS A 86 -3.90 22.47 -20.04
C LYS A 86 -4.79 23.71 -20.08
N THR A 87 -4.18 24.87 -20.25
CA THR A 87 -4.84 26.02 -20.89
C THR A 87 -3.91 26.56 -21.97
N PRO A 88 -4.41 26.71 -23.21
CA PRO A 88 -3.62 27.11 -24.39
C PRO A 88 -3.12 28.56 -24.33
#